data_AF-A0A967KBW5-F1
#
_entry.id   AF-A0A967KBW5-F1
#
_cell.length_a   1.000
_cell.length_b   1.000
_cell.length_c   1.000
_cell.angle_alpha   90.00
_cell.angle_beta   90.00
_cell.angle_gamma   90.00
#
_symmetry.space_group_name_H-M   'P 1'
#
loop_
_entity.id
_entity.type
_entity.pdbx_description
1 polymer ?
#
loop_
_entity_poly.entity_id
_entity_poly.type
_entity_poly.pdbx_seq_one_letter_code
_entity_poly.pdbx_strand_id
1 'polypeptide(L)'
;MKNEIMRYIRAIFKSVINVLRQLNWRAKLLLILLAIAVFSAGSIVVTGQPSFCNSCHIMNSYYDSWQTSSHSNVNCLDCHLQPGFAGYIKGKINGLAQAVDCMVGRVGTKPNATVEDTSCMRSECHSSQELISANIDYEGIKFSHNNHITKVVDGIRISCGTCHSHFSGDEHFTVNNEVCFTCHFLKSDESGERLVQTGCRDCHEVPGNVIERGLVTVDHAEYVTYSATCEDSCHKREIEKISEVSDSVCLNCHSFGKERQADSVKLHESHTNHEKVECFACHGKISHGQTKVASVSEMMDCRNCHSDTHQVQRIIYTTKHPMQDENTQLVLSPMFLTHVECSGCHIERVAKHSPTLDSLGTVAKAVPGACDNCHEEGTGERYIPFWQGKIKGLYEQVRQRLDKLDEQAKLERDEKHAQRLHDVISNARSILDSVTSDGSWGVHNFKYTEALLLKANKIIIEVE
;
A
#
# COMPACT_ATOMS: atom_id res chain seq x y z
N MET A 1 -5.48 78.76 1.82
CA MET A 1 -4.48 77.66 1.87
C MET A 1 -4.29 76.91 0.55
N LYS A 2 -5.32 76.32 -0.09
CA LYS A 2 -5.16 75.56 -1.36
C LYS A 2 -4.49 76.34 -2.51
N ASN A 3 -4.78 77.63 -2.67
CA ASN A 3 -4.24 78.44 -3.79
C ASN A 3 -2.77 78.83 -3.64
N GLU A 4 -2.28 78.98 -2.41
CA GLU A 4 -0.86 79.29 -2.16
C GLU A 4 0.03 78.06 -2.40
N ILE A 5 -0.43 76.88 -1.96
CA ILE A 5 0.26 75.61 -2.20
C ILE A 5 0.38 75.34 -3.71
N MET A 6 -0.70 75.57 -4.46
CA MET A 6 -0.70 75.43 -5.93
C MET A 6 0.27 76.40 -6.63
N ARG A 7 0.45 77.62 -6.10
CA ARG A 7 1.41 78.60 -6.63
C ARG A 7 2.85 78.16 -6.40
N TYR A 8 3.16 77.67 -5.20
CA TYR A 8 4.48 77.13 -4.86
C TYR A 8 4.83 75.90 -5.71
N ILE A 9 3.90 74.97 -5.90
CA ILE A 9 4.09 73.79 -6.76
C ILE A 9 4.42 74.23 -8.20
N ARG A 10 3.67 75.20 -8.76
CA ARG A 10 3.94 75.71 -10.12
C ARG A 10 5.30 76.40 -10.23
N ALA A 11 5.74 77.13 -9.20
CA ALA A 11 7.04 77.79 -9.19
C ALA A 11 8.19 76.77 -9.15
N ILE A 12 8.08 75.74 -8.32
CA ILE A 12 9.03 74.62 -8.26
C ILE A 12 9.11 73.92 -9.62
N PHE A 13 7.96 73.62 -10.22
CA PHE A 13 7.90 72.95 -11.54
C PHE A 13 8.58 73.77 -12.64
N LYS A 14 8.35 75.09 -12.67
CA LYS A 14 9.03 76.01 -13.62
C LYS A 14 10.54 76.05 -13.40
N SER A 15 10.98 76.08 -12.13
CA SER A 15 12.42 76.06 -11.79
C SER A 15 13.09 74.77 -12.25
N VAL A 16 12.46 73.62 -12.00
CA VAL A 16 12.95 72.30 -12.42
C VAL A 16 13.06 72.23 -13.95
N ILE A 17 12.05 72.71 -14.69
CA ILE A 17 12.08 72.73 -16.17
C ILE A 17 13.20 73.63 -16.71
N ASN A 18 13.43 74.79 -16.10
CA ASN A 18 14.50 75.70 -16.52
C ASN A 18 15.89 75.12 -16.28
N VAL A 19 16.11 74.46 -15.13
CA VAL A 19 17.36 73.74 -14.83
C VAL A 19 17.57 72.60 -15.84
N LEU A 20 16.54 71.79 -16.11
CA LEU A 20 16.60 70.70 -17.09
C LEU A 20 16.90 71.20 -18.51
N ARG A 21 16.39 72.39 -18.89
CA ARG A 21 16.68 73.00 -20.21
C ARG A 21 18.15 73.41 -20.36
N GLN A 22 18.77 73.90 -19.29
CA GLN A 22 20.18 74.36 -19.27
C GLN A 22 21.22 73.23 -19.23
N LEU A 23 20.79 71.99 -18.96
CA LEU A 23 21.69 70.83 -19.00
C LEU A 23 22.12 70.50 -20.43
N ASN A 24 23.41 70.18 -20.59
CA ASN A 24 23.96 69.66 -21.84
C ASN A 24 23.39 68.26 -22.14
N TRP A 25 23.46 67.83 -23.41
CA TRP A 25 22.82 66.59 -23.87
C TRP A 25 23.34 65.34 -23.13
N ARG A 26 24.61 65.34 -22.69
CA ARG A 26 25.21 64.27 -21.87
C ARG A 26 24.56 64.19 -20.47
N ALA A 27 24.35 65.31 -19.80
CA ALA A 27 23.68 65.33 -18.50
C ALA A 27 22.20 64.94 -18.59
N LYS A 28 21.50 65.33 -19.67
CA LYS A 28 20.14 64.86 -19.96
C LYS A 28 20.09 63.34 -20.16
N LEU A 29 21.03 62.80 -20.93
CA LEU A 29 21.14 61.36 -21.17
C LEU A 29 21.44 60.59 -19.87
N LEU A 30 22.34 61.09 -19.03
CA LEU A 30 22.61 60.50 -17.71
C LEU A 30 21.39 60.53 -16.78
N LEU A 31 20.63 61.63 -16.74
CA LEU A 31 19.40 61.70 -15.96
C LEU A 31 18.33 60.73 -16.47
N ILE A 32 18.21 60.54 -17.78
CA ILE A 32 17.30 59.56 -18.37
C ILE A 32 17.74 58.14 -18.01
N LEU A 33 19.02 57.81 -18.14
CA LEU A 33 19.54 56.51 -17.75
C LEU A 33 19.34 56.23 -16.25
N LEU A 34 19.57 57.24 -15.40
CA LEU A 34 19.31 57.14 -13.97
C LEU A 34 17.82 56.93 -13.69
N ALA A 35 16.94 57.68 -14.34
CA ALA A 35 15.50 57.52 -14.20
C ALA A 35 15.04 56.13 -14.64
N ILE A 36 15.56 55.61 -15.76
CA ILE A 36 15.31 54.25 -16.23
C ILE A 36 15.81 53.24 -15.20
N ALA A 37 17.04 53.37 -14.70
CA ALA A 37 17.61 52.46 -13.71
C ALA A 37 16.79 52.43 -12.42
N VAL A 38 16.39 53.59 -11.90
CA VAL A 38 15.54 53.71 -10.70
C VAL A 38 14.16 53.12 -10.95
N PHE A 39 13.56 53.42 -12.10
CA PHE A 39 12.26 52.86 -12.48
C PHE A 39 12.31 51.33 -12.59
N SER A 40 13.30 50.80 -13.31
CA SER A 40 13.51 49.36 -13.46
C SER A 40 13.75 48.67 -12.12
N ALA A 41 14.58 49.25 -11.24
CA ALA A 41 14.78 48.71 -9.90
C ALA A 41 13.48 48.69 -9.09
N GLY A 42 12.69 49.77 -9.14
CA GLY A 42 11.37 49.83 -8.50
C GLY A 42 10.39 48.79 -9.05
N SER A 43 10.32 48.65 -10.38
CA SER A 43 9.47 47.65 -11.03
C SER A 43 9.87 46.23 -10.65
N ILE A 44 11.16 45.93 -10.54
CA ILE A 44 11.65 44.60 -10.16
C ILE A 44 11.21 44.23 -8.74
N VAL A 45 11.26 45.18 -7.80
CA VAL A 45 10.81 44.99 -6.42
C VAL A 45 9.29 44.78 -6.37
N VAL A 46 8.51 45.65 -7.02
CA VAL A 46 7.04 45.55 -7.02
C VAL A 46 6.56 44.24 -7.65
N THR A 47 7.11 43.89 -8.82
CA THR A 47 6.77 42.63 -9.52
C THR A 47 7.25 41.37 -8.79
N GLY A 48 7.99 41.51 -7.70
CA GLY A 48 8.40 40.40 -6.84
C GLY A 48 7.62 40.29 -5.54
N GLN A 49 6.63 41.15 -5.30
CA GLN A 49 5.80 41.06 -4.10
C GLN A 49 4.65 40.06 -4.30
N PRO A 50 4.27 39.30 -3.25
CA PRO A 50 3.11 38.41 -3.30
C PRO A 50 1.81 39.13 -3.73
N SER A 51 1.63 40.38 -3.30
CA SER A 51 0.49 41.22 -3.67
C SER A 51 0.41 41.52 -5.17
N PHE A 52 1.55 41.62 -5.86
CA PHE A 52 1.56 41.75 -7.32
C PHE A 52 1.11 40.45 -7.98
N CYS A 53 1.55 39.29 -7.47
CA CYS A 53 1.07 38.00 -7.96
C CYS A 53 -0.44 37.86 -7.79
N ASN A 54 -1.01 38.30 -6.66
CA ASN A 54 -2.46 38.33 -6.40
C ASN A 54 -3.25 39.27 -7.33
N SER A 55 -2.59 40.10 -8.14
CA SER A 55 -3.28 40.87 -9.18
C SER A 55 -3.63 40.02 -10.40
N CYS A 56 -3.05 38.82 -10.52
CA CYS A 56 -3.34 37.86 -11.57
C CYS A 56 -4.42 36.88 -11.09
N HIS A 57 -5.57 36.81 -11.76
CA HIS A 57 -6.71 35.99 -11.33
C HIS A 57 -6.36 34.51 -11.09
N ILE A 58 -5.43 33.94 -11.88
CA ILE A 58 -4.98 32.54 -11.76
C ILE A 58 -4.20 32.29 -10.46
N MET A 59 -3.66 33.34 -9.85
CA MET A 59 -2.86 33.27 -8.62
C MET A 59 -3.66 33.50 -7.36
N ASN A 60 -4.91 34.00 -7.44
CA ASN A 60 -5.68 34.39 -6.27
C ASN A 60 -5.85 33.24 -5.27
N SER A 61 -6.29 32.06 -5.72
CA SER A 61 -6.46 30.90 -4.85
C SER A 61 -5.16 30.44 -4.21
N TYR A 62 -4.05 30.52 -4.95
CA TYR A 62 -2.73 30.17 -4.44
C TYR A 62 -2.23 31.20 -3.41
N TYR A 63 -2.48 32.49 -3.65
CA TYR A 63 -2.18 33.54 -2.70
C TYR A 63 -2.97 33.36 -1.40
N ASP A 64 -4.28 33.11 -1.51
CA ASP A 64 -5.15 32.88 -0.36
C ASP A 64 -4.67 31.67 0.48
N SER A 65 -4.35 30.55 -0.18
CA SER A 65 -3.78 29.36 0.49
C SER A 65 -2.39 29.59 1.11
N TRP A 66 -1.60 30.50 0.54
CA TRP A 66 -0.28 30.84 1.05
C TRP A 66 -0.39 31.65 2.33
N GLN A 67 -1.36 32.57 2.41
CA GLN A 67 -1.60 33.40 3.60
C GLN A 67 -1.93 32.59 4.85
N THR A 68 -2.56 31.42 4.69
CA THR A 68 -2.91 30.51 5.80
C THR A 68 -1.84 29.45 6.08
N SER A 69 -0.83 29.34 5.22
CA SER A 69 0.24 28.33 5.34
C SER A 69 1.27 28.68 6.41
N SER A 70 2.06 27.67 6.83
CA SER A 70 3.23 27.86 7.70
C SER A 70 4.31 28.76 7.10
N HIS A 71 4.26 29.00 5.79
CA HIS A 71 5.21 29.84 5.03
C HIS A 71 4.63 31.19 4.62
N SER A 72 3.54 31.64 5.24
CA SER A 72 2.87 32.93 4.97
C SER A 72 3.77 34.18 5.14
N ASN A 73 4.92 34.05 5.80
CA ASN A 73 5.91 35.11 5.93
C ASN A 73 7.06 35.04 4.90
N VAL A 74 7.09 34.01 4.05
CA VAL A 74 8.11 33.80 3.03
C VAL A 74 7.62 34.31 1.69
N ASN A 75 8.46 35.06 0.96
CA ASN A 75 8.08 35.58 -0.36
C ASN A 75 7.94 34.43 -1.37
N CYS A 76 6.90 34.47 -2.21
CA CYS A 76 6.67 33.46 -3.24
C CYS A 76 7.91 33.17 -4.10
N LEU A 77 8.67 34.21 -4.45
CA LEU A 77 9.88 34.08 -5.29
C LEU A 77 11.03 33.38 -4.57
N ASP A 78 11.03 33.33 -3.24
CA ASP A 78 12.09 32.63 -2.50
C ASP A 78 11.97 31.11 -2.63
N CYS A 79 10.74 30.61 -2.80
CA CYS A 79 10.49 29.20 -3.11
C CYS A 79 10.53 28.94 -4.62
N HIS A 80 9.83 29.76 -5.41
CA HIS A 80 9.62 29.49 -6.84
C HIS A 80 10.78 29.90 -7.76
N LEU A 81 11.76 30.68 -7.27
CA LEU A 81 12.98 30.97 -8.02
C LEU A 81 14.16 30.24 -7.41
N GLN A 82 14.95 29.60 -8.27
CA GLN A 82 16.21 29.02 -7.87
C GLN A 82 17.14 30.11 -7.28
N PRO A 83 17.83 29.83 -6.16
CA PRO A 83 18.78 30.77 -5.57
C PRO A 83 19.87 31.23 -6.55
N GLY A 84 20.33 32.46 -6.37
CA GLY A 84 21.42 33.04 -7.15
C GLY A 84 20.96 33.87 -8.35
N PHE A 85 21.91 34.62 -8.93
CA PHE A 85 21.62 35.61 -9.97
C PHE A 85 21.02 35.00 -11.24
N ALA A 86 21.55 33.87 -11.70
CA ALA A 86 21.05 33.20 -12.91
C ALA A 86 19.61 32.69 -12.73
N GLY A 87 19.30 32.08 -11.58
CA GLY A 87 17.96 31.61 -11.24
C GLY A 87 16.95 32.76 -11.18
N TYR A 88 17.35 33.88 -10.58
CA TYR A 88 16.53 35.09 -10.52
C TYR A 88 16.17 35.63 -11.92
N ILE A 89 17.18 35.77 -12.80
CA ILE A 89 16.97 36.29 -14.16
C ILE A 89 16.09 35.33 -14.98
N LYS A 90 16.37 34.02 -14.94
CA LYS A 90 15.57 33.00 -15.62
C LYS A 90 14.11 33.05 -15.13
N GLY A 91 13.92 33.15 -13.83
CA GLY A 91 12.62 33.31 -13.19
C GLY A 91 11.84 34.52 -13.71
N LYS A 92 12.47 35.68 -13.78
CA LYS A 92 11.84 36.91 -14.27
C LYS A 92 11.49 36.84 -15.77
N ILE A 93 12.33 36.21 -16.59
CA ILE A 93 12.04 35.99 -18.01
C ILE A 93 10.82 35.06 -18.16
N ASN A 94 10.78 33.96 -17.41
CA ASN A 94 9.66 33.03 -17.42
C ASN A 94 8.37 33.68 -16.91
N GLY A 95 8.43 34.46 -15.82
CA GLY A 95 7.28 35.19 -15.30
C GLY A 95 6.74 36.23 -16.29
N LEU A 96 7.60 36.89 -17.06
CA LEU A 96 7.18 37.78 -18.15
C LEU A 96 6.46 37.01 -19.26
N ALA A 97 6.98 35.84 -19.66
CA ALA A 97 6.33 34.99 -20.66
C ALA A 97 4.94 34.54 -20.19
N GLN A 98 4.82 34.10 -18.93
CA GLN A 98 3.52 33.74 -18.33
C GLN A 98 2.55 34.92 -18.27
N ALA A 99 3.02 36.12 -17.96
CA ALA A 99 2.18 37.32 -17.98
C ALA A 99 1.66 37.62 -19.39
N VAL A 100 2.50 37.44 -20.42
CA VAL A 100 2.08 37.56 -21.82
C VAL A 100 1.05 36.49 -22.16
N ASP A 101 1.29 35.22 -21.81
CA ASP A 101 0.36 34.12 -22.05
C ASP A 101 -1.00 34.36 -21.38
N CYS A 102 -1.01 34.94 -20.18
CA CYS A 102 -2.23 35.34 -19.48
C CYS A 102 -2.97 36.46 -20.23
N MET A 103 -2.26 37.48 -20.73
CA MET A 103 -2.85 38.57 -21.51
C MET A 103 -3.46 38.09 -22.83
N VAL A 104 -2.85 37.09 -23.49
CA VAL A 104 -3.33 36.56 -24.78
C VAL A 104 -4.25 35.33 -24.64
N GLY A 105 -4.60 34.93 -23.42
CA GLY A 105 -5.51 33.83 -23.15
C GLY A 105 -4.95 32.43 -23.46
N ARG A 106 -3.62 32.26 -23.41
CA ARG A 106 -2.91 30.98 -23.62
C ARG A 106 -2.59 30.23 -22.33
N VAL A 107 -3.29 30.55 -21.23
CA VAL A 107 -3.08 29.90 -19.93
C VAL A 107 -3.93 28.64 -19.79
N GLY A 108 -3.31 27.56 -19.32
CA GLY A 108 -4.02 26.35 -18.88
C GLY A 108 -4.79 26.58 -17.58
N THR A 109 -5.55 25.59 -17.15
CA THR A 109 -6.38 25.64 -15.93
C THR A 109 -5.59 25.44 -14.63
N LYS A 110 -4.36 24.91 -14.70
CA LYS A 110 -3.50 24.68 -13.54
C LYS A 110 -2.06 25.08 -13.85
N PRO A 111 -1.51 26.13 -13.21
CA PRO A 111 -0.08 26.42 -13.31
C PRO A 111 0.71 25.34 -12.55
N ASN A 112 1.59 24.64 -13.26
CA ASN A 112 2.55 23.73 -12.64
C ASN A 112 3.80 24.53 -12.25
N ALA A 113 4.12 24.55 -10.95
CA ALA A 113 5.29 25.23 -10.42
C ALA A 113 6.13 24.25 -9.60
N THR A 114 7.22 23.78 -10.20
CA THR A 114 8.20 22.92 -9.53
C THR A 114 9.08 23.78 -8.62
N VAL A 115 9.22 23.38 -7.36
CA VAL A 115 10.12 24.01 -6.38
C VAL A 115 11.33 23.11 -6.24
N GLU A 116 12.51 23.66 -6.50
CA GLU A 116 13.79 22.96 -6.37
C GLU A 116 14.22 22.87 -4.91
N ASP A 117 14.84 21.77 -4.49
CA ASP A 117 15.31 21.57 -3.10
C ASP A 117 16.27 22.69 -2.65
N THR A 118 17.06 23.22 -3.58
CA THR A 118 17.96 24.35 -3.32
C THR A 118 17.22 25.62 -2.85
N SER A 119 15.95 25.80 -3.24
CA SER A 119 15.12 26.91 -2.75
C SER A 119 14.72 26.71 -1.28
N CYS A 120 14.43 25.46 -0.88
CA CYS A 120 14.11 25.12 0.51
C CYS A 120 15.35 25.19 1.41
N MET A 121 16.53 24.90 0.86
CA MET A 121 17.79 24.77 1.59
C MET A 121 18.66 26.03 1.54
N ARG A 122 18.05 27.20 1.35
CA ARG A 122 18.74 28.49 1.48
C ARG A 122 19.26 28.67 2.91
N SER A 123 20.30 29.49 3.08
CA SER A 123 20.94 29.72 4.39
C SER A 123 19.96 30.20 5.46
N GLU A 124 18.92 30.93 5.08
CA GLU A 124 17.90 31.51 5.97
C GLU A 124 16.67 30.60 6.15
N CYS A 125 16.67 29.40 5.57
CA CYS A 125 15.52 28.49 5.53
C CYS A 125 15.86 27.17 6.25
N HIS A 126 15.98 26.06 5.52
CA HIS A 126 16.24 24.75 6.12
C HIS A 126 17.71 24.31 5.95
N SER A 127 18.33 23.86 7.05
CA SER A 127 19.63 23.18 7.01
C SER A 127 19.45 21.69 6.73
N SER A 128 20.11 21.16 5.70
CA SER A 128 20.10 19.72 5.39
C SER A 128 20.59 18.89 6.57
N GLN A 129 21.61 19.36 7.29
CA GLN A 129 22.17 18.61 8.40
C GLN A 129 21.17 18.47 9.55
N GLU A 130 20.43 19.53 9.86
CA GLU A 130 19.39 19.51 10.89
C GLU A 130 18.25 18.58 10.48
N LEU A 131 17.75 18.72 9.25
CA LEU A 131 16.65 17.90 8.72
C LEU A 131 16.96 16.40 8.73
N ILE A 132 18.17 16.02 8.30
CA ILE A 132 18.63 14.63 8.24
C ILE A 132 18.82 14.05 9.65
N SER A 133 19.27 14.86 10.61
CA SER A 133 19.48 14.42 11.99
C SER A 133 18.18 14.26 12.80
N ALA A 134 17.11 14.92 12.37
CA ALA A 134 15.83 14.92 13.06
C ALA A 134 15.03 13.64 12.77
N ASN A 135 14.52 13.03 13.83
CA ASN A 135 13.41 12.08 13.75
C ASN A 135 12.13 12.82 14.13
N ILE A 136 11.16 12.78 13.24
CA ILE A 136 9.92 13.54 13.34
C ILE A 136 8.78 12.56 13.61
N ASP A 137 7.89 12.94 14.52
CA ASP A 137 6.56 12.33 14.63
C ASP A 137 5.58 13.26 13.93
N TYR A 138 5.03 12.80 12.81
CA TYR A 138 4.03 13.52 12.04
C TYR A 138 2.69 12.78 12.16
N GLU A 139 1.80 13.29 13.00
CA GLU A 139 0.46 12.70 13.24
C GLU A 139 0.48 11.21 13.63
N GLY A 140 1.50 10.77 14.39
CA GLY A 140 1.68 9.37 14.79
C GLY A 140 2.48 8.54 13.78
N ILE A 141 3.05 9.17 12.75
CA ILE A 141 3.98 8.57 11.79
C ILE A 141 5.41 9.00 12.09
N LYS A 142 6.25 8.03 12.43
CA LYS A 142 7.70 8.18 12.53
C LYS A 142 8.28 8.41 11.14
N PHE A 143 8.94 9.54 11.00
CA PHE A 143 9.55 9.95 9.74
C PHE A 143 10.98 10.44 9.95
N SER A 144 11.86 10.14 9.00
CA SER A 144 13.24 10.61 8.97
C SER A 144 13.64 11.02 7.56
N HIS A 145 14.06 12.26 7.38
CA HIS A 145 14.53 12.75 6.09
C HIS A 145 15.75 11.98 5.59
N ASN A 146 16.66 11.57 6.48
CA ASN A 146 17.86 10.79 6.14
C ASN A 146 17.53 9.53 5.32
N ASN A 147 16.41 8.89 5.64
CA ASN A 147 15.98 7.66 5.00
C ASN A 147 15.28 7.89 3.66
N HIS A 148 15.02 9.13 3.25
CA HIS A 148 14.22 9.45 2.08
C HIS A 148 14.96 10.36 1.09
N ILE A 149 15.41 11.53 1.53
CA ILE A 149 15.94 12.54 0.61
C ILE A 149 17.19 12.02 -0.13
N THR A 150 17.39 12.46 -1.36
CA THR A 150 18.53 12.07 -2.24
C THR A 150 18.59 10.62 -2.69
N LYS A 151 17.67 9.77 -2.21
CA LYS A 151 17.54 8.38 -2.68
C LYS A 151 16.81 8.34 -4.02
N VAL A 152 17.08 7.29 -4.78
CA VAL A 152 16.36 6.96 -6.01
C VAL A 152 15.65 5.63 -5.80
N VAL A 153 14.34 5.61 -5.98
CA VAL A 153 13.48 4.42 -5.87
C VAL A 153 12.72 4.29 -7.18
N ASP A 154 12.92 3.20 -7.91
CA ASP A 154 12.24 2.93 -9.20
C ASP A 154 12.30 4.11 -10.21
N GLY A 155 13.45 4.79 -10.29
CA GLY A 155 13.65 5.97 -11.16
C GLY A 155 13.20 7.30 -10.54
N ILE A 156 12.51 7.27 -9.42
CA ILE A 156 12.04 8.46 -8.69
C ILE A 156 13.17 8.97 -7.80
N ARG A 157 13.73 10.13 -8.14
CA ARG A 157 14.61 10.88 -7.22
C ARG A 157 13.74 11.57 -6.17
N ILE A 158 13.87 11.16 -4.92
CA ILE A 158 13.11 11.75 -3.82
C ILE A 158 13.67 13.14 -3.50
N SER A 159 12.82 14.15 -3.67
CA SER A 159 13.07 15.57 -3.41
C SER A 159 12.11 16.09 -2.35
N CYS A 160 12.31 17.32 -1.87
CA CYS A 160 11.38 17.98 -0.95
C CYS A 160 9.98 18.07 -1.57
N GLY A 161 9.92 18.37 -2.87
CA GLY A 161 8.68 18.49 -3.64
C GLY A 161 7.92 17.17 -3.84
N THR A 162 8.56 16.01 -3.61
CA THR A 162 7.89 14.70 -3.68
C THR A 162 6.87 14.54 -2.57
N CYS A 163 7.21 14.95 -1.35
CA CYS A 163 6.31 14.84 -0.20
C CYS A 163 5.58 16.15 0.10
N HIS A 164 6.25 17.29 -0.11
CA HIS A 164 5.65 18.59 0.09
C HIS A 164 5.06 19.13 -1.22
N SER A 165 3.73 19.15 -1.29
CA SER A 165 3.04 19.57 -2.50
C SER A 165 1.76 20.35 -2.23
N HIS A 166 1.28 21.00 -3.28
CA HIS A 166 -0.06 21.57 -3.34
C HIS A 166 -0.94 20.57 -4.11
N PHE A 167 -1.63 19.70 -3.37
CA PHE A 167 -2.39 18.61 -3.99
C PHE A 167 -3.85 18.99 -4.24
N SER A 168 -4.52 19.64 -3.28
CA SER A 168 -5.87 20.21 -3.41
C SER A 168 -6.32 20.82 -2.08
N GLY A 169 -7.09 21.91 -2.11
CA GLY A 169 -7.67 22.53 -0.92
C GLY A 169 -6.98 23.84 -0.54
N ASP A 170 -7.08 24.21 0.74
CA ASP A 170 -6.72 25.53 1.23
C ASP A 170 -5.24 25.66 1.66
N GLU A 171 -4.45 24.59 1.53
CA GLU A 171 -3.03 24.58 1.93
C GLU A 171 -2.08 24.71 0.74
N HIS A 172 -1.23 25.74 0.76
CA HIS A 172 -0.32 26.04 -0.35
C HIS A 172 0.84 25.05 -0.48
N PHE A 173 1.39 24.58 0.63
CA PHE A 173 2.55 23.69 0.64
C PHE A 173 2.59 22.89 1.94
N THR A 174 2.24 21.62 1.85
CA THR A 174 2.07 20.74 3.01
C THR A 174 2.45 19.31 2.65
N VAL A 175 2.57 18.44 3.65
CA VAL A 175 2.88 17.03 3.43
C VAL A 175 1.63 16.28 3.01
N ASN A 176 1.68 15.58 1.88
CA ASN A 176 0.60 14.70 1.46
C ASN A 176 0.91 13.24 1.83
N ASN A 177 0.17 12.69 2.80
CA ASN A 177 0.38 11.33 3.30
C ASN A 177 0.16 10.23 2.23
N GLU A 178 -0.62 10.50 1.19
CA GLU A 178 -0.88 9.55 0.10
C GLU A 178 0.41 9.11 -0.63
N VAL A 179 1.43 9.98 -0.66
CA VAL A 179 2.72 9.66 -1.28
C VAL A 179 3.45 8.53 -0.53
N CYS A 180 3.37 8.54 0.81
CA CYS A 180 3.98 7.53 1.66
C CYS A 180 3.36 6.17 1.32
N PHE A 181 2.03 6.12 1.24
CA PHE A 181 1.32 4.88 0.98
C PHE A 181 1.56 4.37 -0.43
N THR A 182 1.61 5.28 -1.40
CA THR A 182 1.93 4.93 -2.79
C THR A 182 3.29 4.26 -2.89
N CYS A 183 4.33 4.82 -2.25
CA CYS A 183 5.68 4.26 -2.32
C CYS A 183 5.83 2.95 -1.52
N HIS A 184 5.29 2.91 -0.29
CA HIS A 184 5.52 1.80 0.64
C HIS A 184 4.53 0.64 0.50
N PHE A 185 3.36 0.84 -0.12
CA PHE A 185 2.32 -0.19 -0.23
C PHE A 185 1.92 -0.58 -1.66
N LEU A 186 2.48 0.04 -2.70
CA LEU A 186 2.36 -0.49 -4.07
C LEU A 186 3.20 -1.75 -4.25
N LYS A 187 2.58 -2.78 -4.81
CA LYS A 187 3.25 -4.00 -5.26
C LYS A 187 3.57 -3.91 -6.74
N SER A 188 4.81 -4.28 -7.12
CA SER A 188 5.21 -4.40 -8.51
C SER A 188 4.40 -5.50 -9.20
N ASP A 189 3.92 -5.22 -10.41
CA ASP A 189 3.14 -6.16 -11.22
C ASP A 189 3.99 -7.39 -11.62
N GLU A 190 5.32 -7.27 -11.69
CA GLU A 190 6.22 -8.34 -12.11
C GLU A 190 6.63 -9.29 -10.97
N SER A 191 6.93 -8.74 -9.78
CA SER A 191 7.40 -9.54 -8.63
C SER A 191 6.29 -9.87 -7.62
N GLY A 192 5.17 -9.13 -7.63
CA GLY A 192 4.15 -9.20 -6.59
C GLY A 192 4.60 -8.69 -5.22
N GLU A 193 5.82 -8.14 -5.12
CA GLU A 193 6.38 -7.58 -3.89
C GLU A 193 6.28 -6.06 -3.85
N ARG A 194 6.30 -5.49 -2.63
CA ARG A 194 6.32 -4.04 -2.43
C ARG A 194 7.61 -3.43 -2.99
N LEU A 195 7.50 -2.27 -3.63
CA LEU A 195 8.65 -1.50 -4.14
C LEU A 195 9.66 -1.17 -3.03
N VAL A 196 9.15 -0.86 -1.84
CA VAL A 196 9.94 -0.62 -0.63
C VAL A 196 9.45 -1.56 0.47
N GLN A 197 10.37 -2.37 1.01
CA GLN A 197 10.07 -3.24 2.13
C GLN A 197 9.99 -2.40 3.42
N THR A 198 8.82 -2.40 4.05
CA THR A 198 8.56 -1.60 5.25
C THR A 198 7.56 -2.32 6.13
N GLY A 199 7.89 -2.44 7.41
CA GLY A 199 7.01 -2.98 8.44
C GLY A 199 6.17 -1.89 9.11
N CYS A 200 5.05 -2.27 9.71
CA CYS A 200 4.14 -1.31 10.34
C CYS A 200 4.81 -0.48 11.46
N ARG A 201 5.79 -1.07 12.16
CA ARG A 201 6.53 -0.44 13.27
C ARG A 201 7.58 0.57 12.84
N ASP A 202 7.92 0.58 11.54
CA ASP A 202 8.83 1.57 10.98
C ASP A 202 8.16 2.95 10.91
N CYS A 203 6.83 2.96 10.78
CA CYS A 203 6.01 4.16 10.73
C CYS A 203 5.21 4.40 12.01
N HIS A 204 4.68 3.38 12.67
CA HIS A 204 3.79 3.56 13.83
C HIS A 204 4.35 2.99 15.13
N GLU A 205 4.00 3.64 16.24
CA GLU A 205 4.16 3.03 17.55
C GLU A 205 3.08 2.00 17.83
N VAL A 206 3.45 0.98 18.60
CA VAL A 206 2.50 -0.02 19.08
C VAL A 206 1.63 0.66 20.14
N PRO A 207 0.28 0.59 20.03
CA PRO A 207 -0.59 1.13 21.06
C PRO A 207 -0.25 0.54 22.44
N GLY A 208 0.10 1.39 23.40
CA GLY A 208 0.45 0.95 24.76
C GLY A 208 -0.77 0.68 25.64
N ASN A 209 -1.96 1.04 25.19
CA ASN A 209 -3.21 0.83 25.91
C ASN A 209 -3.81 -0.54 25.58
N VAL A 210 -4.28 -1.23 26.61
CA VAL A 210 -5.09 -2.43 26.48
C VAL A 210 -6.45 -2.03 25.90
N ILE A 211 -6.86 -2.68 24.82
CA ILE A 211 -8.14 -2.43 24.16
C ILE A 211 -9.15 -3.48 24.61
N GLU A 212 -10.27 -3.05 25.16
CA GLU A 212 -11.39 -3.93 25.46
C GLU A 212 -12.39 -3.93 24.31
N ARG A 213 -12.63 -5.10 23.71
CA ARG A 213 -13.62 -5.31 22.65
C ARG A 213 -14.61 -6.39 23.09
N GLY A 214 -15.64 -5.98 23.82
CA GLY A 214 -16.63 -6.90 24.37
C GLY A 214 -16.03 -7.77 25.48
N LEU A 215 -15.91 -9.08 25.24
CA LEU A 215 -15.29 -10.03 26.18
C LEU A 215 -13.80 -10.28 25.90
N VAL A 216 -13.23 -9.65 24.86
CA VAL A 216 -11.84 -9.85 24.46
C VAL A 216 -11.02 -8.63 24.86
N THR A 217 -9.95 -8.89 25.61
CA THR A 217 -8.95 -7.91 26.00
C THR A 217 -7.75 -8.07 25.06
N VAL A 218 -7.36 -7.01 24.36
CA VAL A 218 -6.24 -7.01 23.42
C VAL A 218 -5.13 -6.12 23.96
N ASP A 219 -4.08 -6.73 24.49
CA ASP A 219 -2.84 -6.05 24.87
C ASP A 219 -1.80 -6.20 23.76
N HIS A 220 -1.59 -5.13 22.98
CA HIS A 220 -0.64 -5.16 21.85
C HIS A 220 0.80 -5.38 22.31
N ALA A 221 1.17 -4.96 23.53
CA ALA A 221 2.52 -5.16 24.05
C ALA A 221 2.81 -6.66 24.19
N GLU A 222 1.84 -7.45 24.64
CA GLU A 222 1.95 -8.91 24.75
C GLU A 222 2.12 -9.55 23.37
N TYR A 223 1.28 -9.21 22.40
CA TYR A 223 1.34 -9.81 21.05
C TYR A 223 2.63 -9.49 20.30
N VAL A 224 3.21 -8.31 20.52
CA VAL A 224 4.51 -7.95 19.94
C VAL A 224 5.64 -8.81 20.52
N THR A 225 5.56 -9.25 21.78
CA THR A 225 6.56 -10.18 22.35
C THR A 225 6.57 -11.54 21.65
N TYR A 226 5.43 -11.99 21.13
CA TYR A 226 5.31 -13.25 20.40
C TYR A 226 5.71 -13.16 18.92
N SER A 227 6.24 -12.01 18.47
CA SER A 227 6.61 -11.77 17.07
C SER A 227 5.45 -11.95 16.07
N ALA A 228 4.21 -11.74 16.51
CA ALA A 228 3.06 -11.77 15.61
C ALA A 228 3.17 -10.64 14.57
N THR A 229 3.00 -10.97 13.29
CA THR A 229 3.05 -9.96 12.21
C THR A 229 1.77 -9.13 12.25
N CYS A 230 1.90 -7.79 12.26
CA CYS A 230 0.75 -6.89 12.35
C CYS A 230 -0.23 -7.10 11.19
N GLU A 231 0.30 -7.25 9.97
CA GLU A 231 -0.48 -7.39 8.74
C GLU A 231 -1.08 -8.78 8.55
N ASP A 232 -0.39 -9.88 8.86
CA ASP A 232 -0.97 -11.22 8.63
C ASP A 232 -1.84 -11.71 9.79
N SER A 233 -1.64 -11.17 11.00
CA SER A 233 -2.32 -11.63 12.21
C SER A 233 -3.63 -10.89 12.48
N CYS A 234 -3.61 -9.55 12.48
CA CYS A 234 -4.74 -8.76 12.98
C CYS A 234 -5.21 -7.65 12.02
N HIS A 235 -4.33 -7.07 11.20
CA HIS A 235 -4.63 -5.91 10.34
C HIS A 235 -4.70 -6.25 8.83
N LYS A 236 -4.96 -7.52 8.51
CA LYS A 236 -4.92 -8.10 7.14
C LYS A 236 -5.79 -7.41 6.08
N ARG A 237 -6.82 -6.67 6.48
CA ARG A 237 -7.86 -6.15 5.57
C ARG A 237 -7.57 -4.78 4.96
N GLU A 238 -6.44 -4.17 5.27
CA GLU A 238 -6.38 -2.70 5.23
C GLU A 238 -5.27 -2.11 4.39
N ILE A 239 -4.61 -2.93 3.59
CA ILE A 239 -3.48 -2.48 2.81
C ILE A 239 -3.49 -3.32 1.55
N GLU A 240 -3.53 -2.65 0.40
CA GLU A 240 -2.89 -3.06 -0.87
C GLU A 240 -3.75 -2.73 -2.09
N LYS A 241 -3.09 -2.10 -3.06
CA LYS A 241 -3.54 -1.98 -4.43
C LYS A 241 -2.41 -2.49 -5.33
N ILE A 242 -2.77 -3.29 -6.33
CA ILE A 242 -1.84 -3.70 -7.40
C ILE A 242 -1.47 -2.45 -8.21
N SER A 243 -0.22 -2.34 -8.65
CA SER A 243 0.35 -1.16 -9.36
C SER A 243 -0.16 -0.97 -10.79
N GLU A 244 -1.41 -1.33 -11.07
CA GLU A 244 -1.98 -1.19 -12.40
C GLU A 244 -2.42 0.25 -12.65
N VAL A 245 -1.76 0.91 -13.60
CA VAL A 245 -2.15 2.22 -14.14
C VAL A 245 -2.90 2.00 -15.45
N SER A 246 -4.19 2.37 -15.47
CA SER A 246 -4.99 2.22 -16.68
C SER A 246 -4.59 3.23 -17.76
N ASP A 247 -4.63 2.82 -19.02
CA ASP A 247 -4.24 3.67 -20.16
C ASP A 247 -5.04 4.98 -20.27
N SER A 248 -6.28 5.00 -19.76
CA SER A 248 -7.13 6.19 -19.70
C SER A 248 -6.57 7.31 -18.84
N VAL A 249 -5.72 7.00 -17.85
CA VAL A 249 -5.08 8.01 -16.98
C VAL A 249 -4.22 8.94 -17.82
N CYS A 250 -3.51 8.41 -18.82
CA CYS A 250 -2.63 9.19 -19.69
C CYS A 250 -3.39 10.31 -20.41
N LEU A 251 -4.66 10.08 -20.72
CA LEU A 251 -5.54 11.02 -21.43
C LEU A 251 -5.95 12.23 -20.59
N ASN A 252 -5.69 12.23 -19.28
CA ASN A 252 -5.92 13.39 -18.41
C ASN A 252 -4.97 14.55 -18.74
N CYS A 253 -3.80 14.26 -19.31
CA CYS A 253 -2.78 15.26 -19.62
C CYS A 253 -2.26 15.17 -21.06
N HIS A 254 -2.19 13.98 -21.63
CA HIS A 254 -1.71 13.75 -23.00
C HIS A 254 -2.87 13.51 -23.96
N SER A 255 -2.68 13.87 -25.22
CA SER A 255 -3.62 13.55 -26.31
C SER A 255 -3.42 12.13 -26.89
N PHE A 256 -2.51 11.34 -26.31
CA PHE A 256 -2.15 10.00 -26.75
C PHE A 256 -2.20 9.01 -25.56
N GLY A 257 -2.56 7.75 -25.84
CA GLY A 257 -2.55 6.67 -24.84
C GLY A 257 -1.15 6.06 -24.64
N LYS A 258 -1.06 4.93 -23.92
CA LYS A 258 0.19 4.16 -23.69
C LYS A 258 0.66 3.42 -24.97
N GLU A 259 0.64 4.07 -26.13
CA GLU A 259 0.92 3.47 -27.45
C GLU A 259 2.40 3.04 -27.65
N ARG A 260 3.26 3.30 -26.66
CA ARG A 260 4.60 2.72 -26.56
C ARG A 260 4.68 2.00 -25.22
N GLN A 261 5.19 0.76 -25.21
CA GLN A 261 5.71 0.13 -23.99
C GLN A 261 6.75 1.08 -23.38
N ALA A 262 6.28 1.94 -22.49
CA ALA A 262 7.08 2.94 -21.83
C ALA A 262 7.62 2.29 -20.57
N ASP A 263 8.95 2.23 -20.50
CA ASP A 263 9.72 1.84 -19.33
C ASP A 263 9.26 2.65 -18.10
N SER A 264 8.79 1.96 -17.06
CA SER A 264 8.26 2.57 -15.83
C SER A 264 9.23 3.56 -15.21
N VAL A 265 10.52 3.20 -15.17
CA VAL A 265 11.59 4.02 -14.57
C VAL A 265 11.72 5.35 -15.31
N LYS A 266 11.61 5.33 -16.64
CA LYS A 266 11.68 6.55 -17.47
C LYS A 266 10.43 7.41 -17.35
N LEU A 267 9.26 6.78 -17.20
CA LEU A 267 8.02 7.50 -16.94
C LEU A 267 8.11 8.23 -15.61
N HIS A 268 8.55 7.56 -14.55
CA HIS A 268 8.78 8.18 -13.25
C HIS A 268 9.75 9.36 -13.35
N GLU A 269 10.94 9.16 -13.93
CA GLU A 269 11.96 10.21 -14.05
C GLU A 269 11.42 11.47 -14.77
N SER A 270 10.69 11.29 -15.87
CA SER A 270 10.13 12.38 -16.67
C SER A 270 9.07 13.18 -15.91
N HIS A 271 8.19 12.51 -15.18
CA HIS A 271 7.02 13.15 -14.58
C HIS A 271 7.27 13.67 -13.16
N THR A 272 8.24 13.12 -12.42
CA THR A 272 8.54 13.56 -11.05
C THR A 272 9.58 14.67 -10.98
N ASN A 273 10.60 14.69 -11.85
CA ASN A 273 11.71 15.64 -11.73
C ASN A 273 11.44 17.03 -12.32
N HIS A 274 10.63 17.13 -13.39
CA HIS A 274 10.46 18.40 -14.11
C HIS A 274 9.03 18.92 -14.08
N GLU A 275 8.05 18.05 -14.23
CA GLU A 275 6.63 18.44 -14.35
C GLU A 275 5.85 18.37 -13.03
N LYS A 276 6.45 17.74 -12.00
CA LYS A 276 5.87 17.51 -10.67
C LYS A 276 4.44 16.94 -10.77
N VAL A 277 4.32 15.75 -11.36
CA VAL A 277 3.06 15.00 -11.35
C VAL A 277 2.95 14.20 -10.06
N GLU A 278 1.83 14.34 -9.37
CA GLU A 278 1.55 13.60 -8.13
C GLU A 278 1.33 12.11 -8.43
N CYS A 279 1.89 11.21 -7.61
CA CYS A 279 1.88 9.76 -7.87
C CYS A 279 0.46 9.18 -7.95
N PHE A 280 -0.44 9.63 -7.07
CA PHE A 280 -1.84 9.20 -7.04
C PHE A 280 -2.66 9.69 -8.25
N ALA A 281 -2.16 10.65 -9.04
CA ALA A 281 -2.80 11.01 -10.30
C ALA A 281 -2.76 9.86 -11.29
N CYS A 282 -1.76 8.97 -11.18
CA CYS A 282 -1.64 7.77 -11.99
C CYS A 282 -2.08 6.50 -11.25
N HIS A 283 -1.62 6.31 -10.02
CA HIS A 283 -1.86 5.09 -9.25
C HIS A 283 -3.18 5.11 -8.47
N GLY A 284 -3.87 6.24 -8.40
CA GLY A 284 -5.02 6.45 -7.52
C GLY A 284 -4.60 6.53 -6.05
N LYS A 285 -5.59 6.67 -5.16
CA LYS A 285 -5.35 6.66 -3.71
C LYS A 285 -5.19 5.25 -3.19
N ILE A 286 -4.28 5.06 -2.23
CA ILE A 286 -4.03 3.76 -1.62
C ILE A 286 -4.72 3.72 -0.27
N SER A 287 -5.68 2.80 -0.15
CA SER A 287 -6.31 2.52 1.13
C SER A 287 -5.27 1.92 2.09
N HIS A 288 -5.08 2.60 3.20
CA HIS A 288 -4.25 2.21 4.33
C HIS A 288 -5.07 2.39 5.60
N GLY A 289 -5.01 1.42 6.52
CA GLY A 289 -5.56 1.54 7.88
C GLY A 289 -7.08 1.37 7.97
N GLN A 290 -7.65 1.74 9.14
CA GLN A 290 -8.98 1.30 9.60
C GLN A 290 -10.11 1.57 8.60
N THR A 291 -10.41 0.58 7.76
CA THR A 291 -11.68 0.46 7.06
C THR A 291 -12.76 0.41 8.12
N LYS A 292 -13.68 1.39 8.09
CA LYS A 292 -14.85 1.39 8.95
C LYS A 292 -15.59 0.08 8.75
N VAL A 293 -15.48 -0.79 9.74
CA VAL A 293 -16.19 -2.06 9.73
C VAL A 293 -17.68 -1.72 9.79
N ALA A 294 -18.42 -2.08 8.74
CA ALA A 294 -19.81 -1.64 8.59
C ALA A 294 -20.75 -2.38 9.55
N SER A 295 -20.29 -3.48 10.16
CA SER A 295 -21.07 -4.25 11.12
C SER A 295 -20.22 -5.06 12.11
N VAL A 296 -20.81 -5.40 13.25
CA VAL A 296 -20.26 -6.34 14.24
C VAL A 296 -19.93 -7.71 13.63
N SER A 297 -20.65 -8.12 12.57
CA SER A 297 -20.41 -9.38 11.85
C SER A 297 -19.11 -9.38 11.04
N GLU A 298 -18.67 -8.24 10.53
CA GLU A 298 -17.39 -8.12 9.83
C GLU A 298 -16.21 -8.04 10.82
N MET A 299 -16.44 -7.51 12.04
CA MET A 299 -15.46 -7.49 13.14
C MET A 299 -15.18 -8.89 13.72
N MET A 300 -16.16 -9.79 13.64
CA MET A 300 -16.13 -11.16 14.16
C MET A 300 -15.91 -12.20 13.06
N ASP A 301 -15.07 -11.91 12.05
CA ASP A 301 -14.67 -12.94 11.09
C ASP A 301 -13.57 -13.84 11.66
N CYS A 302 -13.99 -14.77 12.51
CA CYS A 302 -13.12 -15.73 13.19
C CYS A 302 -12.33 -16.62 12.21
N ARG A 303 -12.71 -16.68 10.93
CA ARG A 303 -12.01 -17.46 9.88
C ARG A 303 -10.60 -16.93 9.58
N ASN A 304 -10.29 -15.70 9.98
CA ASN A 304 -8.97 -15.10 9.77
C ASN A 304 -7.90 -15.67 10.72
N CYS A 305 -8.28 -16.09 11.93
CA CYS A 305 -7.40 -16.76 12.90
C CYS A 305 -7.67 -18.28 13.00
N HIS A 306 -8.90 -18.71 12.72
CA HIS A 306 -9.29 -20.12 12.60
C HIS A 306 -9.46 -20.48 11.12
N SER A 307 -8.33 -20.49 10.40
CA SER A 307 -8.32 -20.80 8.98
C SER A 307 -8.38 -22.30 8.74
N ASP A 308 -9.27 -22.69 7.81
CA ASP A 308 -9.26 -23.96 7.10
C ASP A 308 -9.47 -25.26 7.92
N THR A 309 -10.38 -25.24 8.91
CA THR A 309 -10.79 -26.42 9.70
C THR A 309 -11.27 -27.63 8.89
N HIS A 310 -11.56 -27.45 7.60
CA HIS A 310 -12.02 -28.49 6.68
C HIS A 310 -11.04 -28.77 5.53
N GLN A 311 -9.79 -28.30 5.63
CA GLN A 311 -8.81 -28.43 4.54
C GLN A 311 -8.49 -29.89 4.21
N VAL A 312 -8.30 -30.73 5.22
CA VAL A 312 -8.06 -32.17 5.04
C VAL A 312 -9.25 -32.84 4.34
N GLN A 313 -10.47 -32.51 4.78
CA GLN A 313 -11.72 -33.03 4.20
C GLN A 313 -11.88 -32.58 2.74
N ARG A 314 -11.58 -31.31 2.43
CA ARG A 314 -11.60 -30.78 1.05
C ARG A 314 -10.56 -31.46 0.17
N ILE A 315 -9.35 -31.66 0.66
CA ILE A 315 -8.27 -32.34 -0.10
C ILE A 315 -8.67 -33.80 -0.35
N ILE A 316 -9.19 -34.52 0.63
CA ILE A 316 -9.59 -35.93 0.44
C ILE A 316 -10.82 -36.06 -0.47
N TYR A 317 -11.79 -35.16 -0.35
CA TYR A 317 -12.99 -35.16 -1.20
C TYR A 317 -12.67 -34.85 -2.67
N THR A 318 -11.82 -33.85 -2.92
CA THR A 318 -11.50 -33.35 -4.27
C THR A 318 -10.22 -33.91 -4.88
N THR A 319 -9.37 -34.55 -4.07
CA THR A 319 -7.99 -35.01 -4.40
C THR A 319 -7.03 -33.94 -4.90
N LYS A 320 -7.33 -32.64 -4.70
CA LYS A 320 -6.48 -31.53 -5.14
C LYS A 320 -5.67 -30.95 -3.97
N HIS A 321 -4.37 -31.22 -3.94
CA HIS A 321 -3.44 -30.54 -3.02
C HIS A 321 -2.93 -29.22 -3.64
N PRO A 322 -2.77 -28.12 -2.86
CA PRO A 322 -2.24 -26.84 -3.38
C PRO A 322 -0.82 -26.90 -3.98
N MET A 323 -0.09 -27.99 -3.74
CA MET A 323 1.30 -28.20 -4.18
C MET A 323 1.51 -29.47 -5.04
N GLN A 324 0.47 -29.97 -5.71
CA GLN A 324 0.56 -31.19 -6.54
C GLN A 324 0.92 -30.88 -8.00
N ASP A 325 1.85 -31.65 -8.56
CA ASP A 325 2.24 -31.63 -9.99
C ASP A 325 1.06 -32.00 -10.90
N GLU A 326 0.92 -31.29 -12.03
CA GLU A 326 -0.19 -31.37 -12.99
C GLU A 326 -0.38 -32.76 -13.61
N ASN A 327 0.64 -33.63 -13.54
CA ASN A 327 0.64 -34.96 -14.17
C ASN A 327 0.17 -36.13 -13.29
N THR A 328 -0.35 -35.89 -12.08
CA THR A 328 -0.79 -36.98 -11.18
C THR A 328 -2.19 -37.47 -11.55
N GLN A 329 -2.37 -38.77 -11.85
CA GLN A 329 -3.70 -39.37 -12.03
C GLN A 329 -4.54 -39.23 -10.74
N LEU A 330 -5.57 -38.38 -10.79
CA LEU A 330 -6.45 -38.08 -9.66
C LEU A 330 -7.52 -39.16 -9.47
N VAL A 331 -7.62 -39.72 -8.26
CA VAL A 331 -8.70 -40.66 -7.89
C VAL A 331 -9.89 -39.87 -7.37
N LEU A 332 -10.63 -39.23 -8.27
CA LEU A 332 -11.74 -38.35 -7.90
C LEU A 332 -12.93 -39.12 -7.31
N SER A 333 -13.56 -38.55 -6.27
CA SER A 333 -14.80 -39.09 -5.72
C SER A 333 -15.93 -39.00 -6.75
N PRO A 334 -16.72 -40.06 -6.98
CA PRO A 334 -17.88 -39.98 -7.86
C PRO A 334 -18.87 -38.89 -7.46
N MET A 335 -19.07 -38.70 -6.15
CA MET A 335 -19.96 -37.64 -5.61
C MET A 335 -19.43 -36.24 -5.93
N PHE A 336 -18.11 -36.06 -5.90
CA PHE A 336 -17.48 -34.80 -6.32
C PHE A 336 -17.66 -34.56 -7.83
N LEU A 337 -17.46 -35.57 -8.67
CA LEU A 337 -17.65 -35.48 -10.12
C LEU A 337 -19.09 -35.12 -10.50
N THR A 338 -20.06 -35.55 -9.70
CA THR A 338 -21.48 -35.21 -9.86
C THR A 338 -21.90 -33.95 -9.12
N HIS A 339 -20.94 -33.13 -8.67
CA HIS A 339 -21.16 -31.83 -8.02
C HIS A 339 -21.97 -31.90 -6.72
N VAL A 340 -21.89 -33.01 -5.97
CA VAL A 340 -22.49 -33.10 -4.64
C VAL A 340 -21.68 -32.24 -3.68
N GLU A 341 -22.34 -31.26 -3.08
CA GLU A 341 -21.74 -30.37 -2.08
C GLU A 341 -21.81 -30.96 -0.66
N CYS A 342 -20.98 -30.44 0.25
CA CYS A 342 -20.92 -30.89 1.65
C CYS A 342 -22.30 -30.81 2.34
N SER A 343 -23.08 -29.79 2.02
CA SER A 343 -24.44 -29.55 2.53
C SER A 343 -25.44 -30.62 2.12
N GLY A 344 -25.16 -31.39 1.06
CA GLY A 344 -26.00 -32.51 0.63
C GLY A 344 -25.97 -33.69 1.60
N CYS A 345 -24.87 -33.85 2.36
CA CYS A 345 -24.74 -34.91 3.37
C CYS A 345 -24.80 -34.38 4.80
N HIS A 346 -24.26 -33.19 5.05
CA HIS A 346 -24.25 -32.54 6.36
C HIS A 346 -25.55 -31.73 6.61
N ILE A 347 -26.66 -32.44 6.80
CA ILE A 347 -28.00 -31.84 6.87
C ILE A 347 -28.49 -31.60 8.31
N GLU A 348 -27.99 -32.32 9.30
CA GLU A 348 -28.45 -32.20 10.70
C GLU A 348 -27.66 -31.11 11.44
N ARG A 349 -28.34 -30.25 12.20
CA ARG A 349 -27.67 -29.21 13.02
C ARG A 349 -27.59 -29.65 14.46
N VAL A 350 -26.37 -29.86 14.95
CA VAL A 350 -26.11 -30.28 16.34
C VAL A 350 -25.39 -29.17 17.10
N ALA A 351 -25.85 -28.86 18.30
CA ALA A 351 -25.16 -27.93 19.20
C ALA A 351 -23.91 -28.63 19.77
N LYS A 352 -22.75 -27.98 19.74
CA LYS A 352 -21.59 -28.43 20.51
C LYS A 352 -21.68 -27.88 21.92
N HIS A 353 -21.60 -28.76 22.92
CA HIS A 353 -21.50 -28.39 24.32
C HIS A 353 -20.10 -28.66 24.86
N SER A 354 -19.57 -27.74 25.65
CA SER A 354 -18.38 -27.92 26.49
C SER A 354 -18.82 -28.08 27.94
N PRO A 355 -18.10 -28.83 28.81
CA PRO A 355 -18.42 -28.91 30.24
C PRO A 355 -18.47 -27.55 30.97
N THR A 356 -17.93 -26.49 30.36
CA THR A 356 -17.79 -25.16 30.97
C THR A 356 -18.63 -24.06 30.31
N LEU A 357 -19.25 -24.30 29.13
CA LEU A 357 -19.99 -23.29 28.37
C LEU A 357 -21.15 -23.94 27.59
N ASP A 358 -22.34 -23.37 27.72
CA ASP A 358 -23.61 -23.95 27.21
C ASP A 358 -23.81 -23.90 25.69
N SER A 359 -22.94 -23.27 24.89
CA SER A 359 -23.03 -23.39 23.43
C SER A 359 -21.75 -22.94 22.74
N LEU A 360 -21.07 -23.87 22.05
CA LEU A 360 -19.99 -23.59 21.09
C LEU A 360 -20.54 -23.38 19.66
N GLY A 361 -21.84 -23.10 19.53
CA GLY A 361 -22.53 -22.97 18.25
C GLY A 361 -23.08 -24.29 17.71
N THR A 362 -23.74 -24.19 16.55
CA THR A 362 -24.33 -25.34 15.85
C THR A 362 -23.47 -25.77 14.66
N VAL A 363 -23.10 -27.04 14.61
CA VAL A 363 -22.34 -27.61 13.50
C VAL A 363 -23.24 -28.51 12.65
N ALA A 364 -22.98 -28.53 11.34
CA ALA A 364 -23.67 -29.41 10.42
C ALA A 364 -23.04 -30.81 10.49
N LYS A 365 -23.82 -31.81 10.87
CA LYS A 365 -23.43 -33.20 11.03
C LYS A 365 -23.97 -34.02 9.86
N ALA A 366 -23.13 -34.90 9.32
CA ALA A 366 -23.54 -35.88 8.34
C ALA A 366 -24.37 -37.00 9.00
N VAL A 367 -25.46 -37.39 8.35
CA VAL A 367 -26.36 -38.45 8.81
C VAL A 367 -26.63 -39.46 7.68
N PRO A 368 -26.79 -40.76 7.98
CA PRO A 368 -27.04 -41.75 6.94
C PRO A 368 -28.29 -41.47 6.09
N GLY A 369 -29.37 -40.96 6.72
CA GLY A 369 -30.59 -40.59 6.01
C GLY A 369 -30.42 -39.47 4.98
N ALA A 370 -29.29 -38.74 4.97
CA ALA A 370 -29.02 -37.75 3.93
C ALA A 370 -28.84 -38.39 2.55
N CYS A 371 -28.40 -39.66 2.50
CA CYS A 371 -28.24 -40.41 1.26
C CYS A 371 -29.57 -40.65 0.55
N ASP A 372 -30.66 -40.77 1.30
CA ASP A 372 -31.99 -41.11 0.79
C ASP A 372 -32.63 -39.97 0.00
N ASN A 373 -32.07 -38.75 0.08
CA ASN A 373 -32.48 -37.62 -0.76
C ASN A 373 -32.08 -37.79 -2.24
N CYS A 374 -31.15 -38.69 -2.54
CA CYS A 374 -30.65 -38.95 -3.89
C CYS A 374 -30.64 -40.43 -4.27
N HIS A 375 -30.66 -41.33 -3.28
CA HIS A 375 -30.63 -42.78 -3.44
C HIS A 375 -31.88 -43.43 -2.81
N GLU A 376 -32.05 -44.74 -3.04
CA GLU A 376 -33.12 -45.51 -2.40
C GLU A 376 -32.98 -45.48 -0.87
N GLU A 377 -34.13 -45.47 -0.18
CA GLU A 377 -34.19 -45.41 1.29
C GLU A 377 -33.35 -46.50 1.95
N GLY A 378 -32.55 -46.11 2.95
CA GLY A 378 -31.65 -47.03 3.65
C GLY A 378 -30.31 -47.28 2.95
N THR A 379 -30.00 -46.57 1.86
CA THR A 379 -28.70 -46.67 1.18
C THR A 379 -27.55 -46.27 2.12
N GLY A 380 -27.71 -45.15 2.83
CA GLY A 380 -26.69 -44.65 3.75
C GLY A 380 -26.41 -45.62 4.90
N GLU A 381 -27.47 -46.15 5.51
CA GLU A 381 -27.39 -47.13 6.61
C GLU A 381 -26.66 -48.41 6.21
N ARG A 382 -26.76 -48.81 4.93
CA ARG A 382 -26.11 -50.02 4.42
C ARG A 382 -24.63 -49.81 4.06
N TYR A 383 -24.31 -48.75 3.33
CA TYR A 383 -22.99 -48.59 2.72
C TYR A 383 -21.98 -47.86 3.61
N ILE A 384 -22.41 -46.93 4.46
CA ILE A 384 -21.50 -46.19 5.35
C ILE A 384 -20.74 -47.15 6.29
N PRO A 385 -21.39 -48.08 7.02
CA PRO A 385 -20.66 -49.01 7.90
C PRO A 385 -19.69 -49.90 7.14
N PHE A 386 -20.04 -50.30 5.91
CA PHE A 386 -19.17 -51.12 5.06
C PHE A 386 -17.89 -50.37 4.67
N TRP A 387 -18.00 -49.14 4.17
CA TRP A 387 -16.83 -48.32 3.81
C TRP A 387 -15.95 -48.03 5.01
N GLN A 388 -16.55 -47.55 6.11
CA GLN A 388 -15.82 -47.22 7.32
C GLN A 388 -15.13 -48.43 7.94
N GLY A 389 -15.80 -49.59 7.95
CA GLY A 389 -15.24 -50.84 8.47
C GLY A 389 -13.99 -51.28 7.69
N LYS A 390 -14.04 -51.21 6.35
CA LYS A 390 -12.87 -51.55 5.51
C LYS A 390 -11.70 -50.61 5.75
N ILE A 391 -11.92 -49.30 5.74
CA ILE A 391 -10.85 -48.31 5.94
C ILE A 391 -10.25 -48.42 7.33
N LYS A 392 -11.07 -48.56 8.38
CA LYS A 392 -10.56 -48.75 9.76
C LYS A 392 -9.74 -50.03 9.91
N GLY A 393 -10.18 -51.12 9.26
CA GLY A 393 -9.42 -52.38 9.26
C GLY A 393 -8.05 -52.24 8.60
N LEU A 394 -7.98 -51.58 7.43
CA LEU A 394 -6.71 -51.32 6.75
C LEU A 394 -5.82 -50.36 7.55
N TYR A 395 -6.40 -49.29 8.09
CA TYR A 395 -5.71 -48.32 8.94
C TYR A 395 -5.01 -49.01 10.13
N GLU A 396 -5.70 -49.89 10.84
CA GLU A 396 -5.16 -50.59 11.99
C GLU A 396 -4.01 -51.54 11.61
N GLN A 397 -4.12 -52.22 10.46
CA GLN A 397 -3.03 -53.06 9.94
C GLN A 397 -1.76 -52.24 9.65
N VAL A 398 -1.91 -51.09 8.99
CA VAL A 398 -0.78 -50.19 8.66
C VAL A 398 -0.18 -49.58 9.92
N ARG A 399 -1.02 -49.13 10.85
CA ARG A 399 -0.59 -48.58 12.14
C ARG A 399 0.24 -49.60 12.93
N GLN A 400 -0.23 -50.84 13.06
CA GLN A 400 0.50 -51.88 13.80
C GLN A 400 1.87 -52.20 13.19
N ARG A 401 2.01 -52.12 11.86
CA ARG A 401 3.31 -52.26 11.18
C ARG A 401 4.21 -51.06 11.45
N LEU A 402 3.65 -49.85 11.34
CA LEU A 402 4.38 -48.62 11.61
C LEU A 402 4.92 -48.57 13.05
N ASP A 403 4.10 -48.99 14.02
CA ASP A 403 4.50 -49.05 15.44
C ASP A 403 5.67 -50.04 15.65
N LYS A 404 5.69 -51.17 14.93
CA LYS A 404 6.82 -52.12 14.96
C LYS A 404 8.08 -51.55 14.33
N LEU A 405 7.95 -50.86 13.18
CA LEU A 405 9.06 -50.23 12.49
C LEU A 405 9.67 -49.10 13.34
N ASP A 406 8.85 -48.33 14.06
CA ASP A 406 9.28 -47.28 14.99
C ASP A 406 10.14 -47.85 16.13
N GLU A 407 9.76 -49.00 16.68
CA GLU A 407 10.56 -49.71 17.70
C GLU A 407 11.88 -50.25 17.13
N GLN A 408 11.89 -50.75 15.88
CA GLN A 408 13.11 -51.20 15.21
C GLN A 408 14.07 -50.03 14.93
N ALA A 409 13.56 -48.89 14.46
CA ALA A 409 14.35 -47.71 14.16
C ALA A 409 15.09 -47.16 15.39
N LYS A 410 14.48 -47.26 16.59
CA LYS A 410 15.11 -46.87 17.87
C LYS A 410 16.32 -47.73 18.25
N LEU A 411 16.39 -48.97 17.73
CA LEU A 411 17.45 -49.93 18.02
C LEU A 411 18.54 -49.96 16.94
N GLU A 412 18.33 -49.28 15.81
CA GLU A 412 19.27 -49.21 14.70
C GLU A 412 20.51 -48.37 15.06
N ARG A 413 21.69 -48.90 14.73
CA ARG A 413 22.99 -48.30 15.06
C ARG A 413 23.68 -47.69 13.85
N ASP A 414 23.26 -48.04 12.63
CA ASP A 414 23.72 -47.37 11.41
C ASP A 414 22.95 -46.06 11.22
N GLU A 415 23.66 -44.93 11.31
CA GLU A 415 23.06 -43.59 11.20
C GLU A 415 22.36 -43.33 9.86
N LYS A 416 22.88 -43.87 8.74
CA LYS A 416 22.26 -43.68 7.42
C LYS A 416 21.00 -44.52 7.29
N HIS A 417 21.01 -45.73 7.85
CA HIS A 417 19.84 -46.58 7.86
C HIS A 417 18.75 -46.02 8.78
N ALA A 418 19.13 -45.57 9.99
CA ALA A 418 18.22 -44.95 10.94
C ALA A 418 17.54 -43.70 10.36
N GLN A 419 18.28 -42.82 9.65
CA GLN A 419 17.68 -41.67 9.00
C GLN A 419 16.65 -42.06 7.94
N ARG A 420 16.96 -43.06 7.10
CA ARG A 420 16.02 -43.57 6.09
C ARG A 420 14.75 -44.14 6.72
N LEU A 421 14.87 -44.84 7.85
CA LEU A 421 13.72 -45.35 8.60
C LEU A 421 12.86 -44.22 9.16
N HIS A 422 13.45 -43.19 9.75
CA HIS A 422 12.72 -42.02 10.25
C HIS A 422 11.93 -41.29 9.15
N ASP A 423 12.52 -41.12 7.97
CA ASP A 423 11.85 -40.45 6.84
C ASP A 423 10.61 -41.25 6.39
N VAL A 424 10.73 -42.58 6.30
CA VAL A 424 9.60 -43.46 5.96
C VAL A 424 8.54 -43.43 7.06
N ILE A 425 8.94 -43.50 8.33
CA ILE A 425 8.02 -43.46 9.47
C ILE A 425 7.23 -42.14 9.47
N SER A 426 7.92 -41.01 9.28
CA SER A 426 7.30 -39.68 9.23
C SER A 426 6.27 -39.58 8.12
N ASN A 427 6.61 -40.06 6.91
CA ASN A 427 5.72 -40.04 5.76
C ASN A 427 4.49 -40.95 5.97
N ALA A 428 4.69 -42.18 6.44
CA ALA A 428 3.60 -43.10 6.75
C ALA A 428 2.68 -42.56 7.86
N ARG A 429 3.25 -41.92 8.89
CA ARG A 429 2.50 -41.31 9.99
C ARG A 429 1.66 -40.13 9.49
N SER A 430 2.23 -39.25 8.68
CA SER A 430 1.48 -38.15 8.05
C SER A 430 0.27 -38.64 7.25
N ILE A 431 0.40 -39.76 6.54
CA ILE A 431 -0.74 -40.38 5.84
C ILE A 431 -1.82 -40.85 6.83
N LEU A 432 -1.45 -41.56 7.91
CA LEU A 432 -2.41 -42.01 8.92
C LEU A 432 -3.10 -40.83 9.62
N ASP A 433 -2.35 -39.78 9.94
CA ASP A 433 -2.86 -38.55 10.55
C ASP A 433 -3.85 -37.85 9.62
N SER A 434 -3.62 -37.85 8.30
CA SER A 434 -4.58 -37.28 7.35
C SER A 434 -5.93 -38.03 7.32
N VAL A 435 -5.91 -39.37 7.42
CA VAL A 435 -7.12 -40.20 7.44
C VAL A 435 -7.91 -40.01 8.73
N THR A 436 -7.22 -39.91 9.87
CA THR A 436 -7.87 -39.63 11.15
C THR A 436 -8.43 -38.21 11.22
N SER A 437 -7.71 -37.22 10.70
CA SER A 437 -8.14 -35.82 10.68
C SER A 437 -9.35 -35.60 9.76
N ASP A 438 -9.47 -36.34 8.66
CA ASP A 438 -10.66 -36.34 7.81
C ASP A 438 -11.92 -36.78 8.57
N GLY A 439 -11.80 -37.82 9.38
CA GLY A 439 -12.86 -38.34 10.23
C GLY A 439 -14.00 -39.07 9.51
N SER A 440 -14.07 -39.01 8.17
CA SER A 440 -15.14 -39.68 7.40
C SER A 440 -14.92 -41.20 7.29
N TRP A 441 -13.68 -41.66 7.50
CA TRP A 441 -13.25 -43.04 7.32
C TRP A 441 -13.58 -43.59 5.93
N GLY A 442 -13.29 -42.78 4.89
CA GLY A 442 -13.46 -43.15 3.48
C GLY A 442 -14.83 -42.82 2.89
N VAL A 443 -15.72 -42.17 3.63
CA VAL A 443 -17.01 -41.73 3.06
C VAL A 443 -16.82 -40.55 2.10
N HIS A 444 -15.88 -39.64 2.37
CA HIS A 444 -15.58 -38.54 1.44
C HIS A 444 -15.00 -39.06 0.11
N ASN A 445 -14.06 -40.02 0.16
CA ASN A 445 -13.49 -40.63 -1.03
C ASN A 445 -12.87 -42.01 -0.73
N PHE A 446 -13.69 -43.05 -0.83
CA PHE A 446 -13.30 -44.41 -0.44
C PHE A 446 -12.04 -44.91 -1.15
N LYS A 447 -11.95 -44.69 -2.47
CA LYS A 447 -10.84 -45.20 -3.28
C LYS A 447 -9.55 -44.44 -3.04
N TYR A 448 -9.63 -43.13 -2.87
CA TYR A 448 -8.45 -42.33 -2.54
C TYR A 448 -7.92 -42.64 -1.14
N THR A 449 -8.79 -42.75 -0.14
CA THR A 449 -8.39 -43.12 1.23
C THR A 449 -7.77 -44.53 1.28
N GLU A 450 -8.33 -45.49 0.55
CA GLU A 450 -7.75 -46.84 0.38
C GLU A 450 -6.35 -46.76 -0.26
N ALA A 451 -6.19 -46.00 -1.34
CA ALA A 451 -4.90 -45.84 -2.02
C ALA A 451 -3.82 -45.18 -1.14
N LEU A 452 -4.18 -44.18 -0.33
CA LEU A 452 -3.28 -43.55 0.63
C LEU A 452 -2.74 -44.57 1.65
N LEU A 453 -3.63 -45.35 2.26
CA LEU A 453 -3.24 -46.37 3.24
C LEU A 453 -2.41 -47.49 2.60
N LEU A 454 -2.73 -47.91 1.38
CA LEU A 454 -1.92 -48.88 0.64
C LEU A 454 -0.53 -48.33 0.28
N LYS A 455 -0.42 -47.03 -0.04
CA LYS A 455 0.86 -46.35 -0.26
C LYS A 455 1.68 -46.34 1.03
N ALA A 456 1.08 -45.98 2.17
CA ALA A 456 1.75 -46.03 3.47
C ALA A 456 2.23 -47.45 3.81
N ASN A 457 1.39 -48.47 3.59
CA ASN A 457 1.78 -49.86 3.78
C ASN A 457 2.96 -50.27 2.89
N LYS A 458 2.95 -49.85 1.62
CA LYS A 458 4.01 -50.17 0.66
C LYS A 458 5.35 -49.57 1.08
N ILE A 459 5.39 -48.29 1.46
CA ILE A 459 6.65 -47.65 1.89
C ILE A 459 7.22 -48.27 3.15
N ILE A 460 6.36 -48.74 4.08
CA ILE A 460 6.79 -49.48 5.28
C ILE A 460 7.42 -50.82 4.88
N ILE A 461 6.77 -51.59 4.00
CA ILE A 461 7.27 -52.91 3.57
C ILE A 461 8.59 -52.81 2.79
N GLU A 462 8.86 -51.70 2.10
CA GLU A 462 10.12 -51.51 1.37
C GLU A 462 11.35 -51.30 2.26
N VAL A 463 11.15 -51.06 3.56
CA VAL A 463 12.22 -50.84 4.55
C VAL A 463 12.18 -51.78 5.75
N GLU A 464 11.09 -52.55 5.94
CA GLU A 464 11.06 -53.77 6.76
C GLU A 464 12.02 -54.83 6.18
#